data_AF-X1HN89-F1
#
_entry.id   AF-X1HN89-F1
#
_cell.length_a   1.000
_cell.length_b   1.000
_cell.length_c   1.000
_cell.angle_alpha   90.00
_cell.angle_beta   90.00
_cell.angle_gamma   90.00
#
_symmetry.space_group_name_H-M   'P 1'
#
loop_
_entity.id
_entity.type
_entity.pdbx_description
1 polymer ?
#
loop_
_entity_poly.entity_id
_entity_poly.type
_entity_poly.pdbx_seq_one_letter_code
_entity_poly.pdbx_strand_id
1 'polypeptide(L)'
;MRSSDRPELIEGFAYKFIMLNEAGIILRKEYLWHNTIQPMMLDFNPDIYIGGTPKGKGLFHQLAAKAEDPLKRNWAFFRFTSFDNPYLTSKELHELVDDIPQIIQKQEIYAEFLEDVSAVFRNIKTCMTPPSKREAPQEGKRYYAGLDLARLVDFTVLTILDGDGNQ
;
A
#
# COMPACT_ATOMS: atom_id res chain seq x y z
N MET A 1 24.92 0.81 -10.37
CA MET A 1 23.46 0.88 -10.20
C MET A 1 22.89 -0.48 -10.59
N ARG A 2 22.19 -1.19 -9.69
CA ARG A 2 21.57 -2.51 -9.97
C ARG A 2 20.08 -2.41 -9.64
N SER A 3 19.23 -3.04 -10.45
CA SER A 3 17.76 -2.99 -10.26
C SER A 3 17.33 -3.93 -9.12
N SER A 4 16.36 -3.49 -8.32
CA SER A 4 15.69 -4.28 -7.27
C SER A 4 14.82 -5.42 -7.83
N ASP A 5 14.59 -5.48 -9.13
CA ASP A 5 13.74 -6.50 -9.76
C ASP A 5 14.33 -7.92 -9.70
N ARG A 6 15.65 -8.04 -9.45
CA ARG A 6 16.35 -9.33 -9.28
C ARG A 6 17.21 -9.30 -8.01
N PRO A 7 16.63 -9.61 -6.84
CA PRO A 7 17.33 -9.56 -5.55
C PRO A 7 18.58 -10.44 -5.53
N GLU A 8 18.51 -11.58 -6.21
CA GLU A 8 19.56 -12.61 -6.34
C GLU A 8 20.86 -12.07 -6.96
N LEU A 9 20.77 -11.00 -7.77
CA LEU A 9 21.95 -10.37 -8.37
C LEU A 9 22.65 -9.37 -7.43
N ILE A 10 22.08 -9.11 -6.25
CA ILE A 10 22.63 -8.15 -5.28
C ILE A 10 23.28 -8.91 -4.11
N GLU A 11 22.87 -10.16 -3.86
CA GLU A 11 23.39 -11.02 -2.80
C GLU A 11 24.89 -11.33 -2.98
N GLY A 12 25.64 -11.40 -1.87
CA GLY A 12 27.05 -11.81 -1.84
C GLY A 12 28.10 -10.72 -2.11
N PHE A 13 27.71 -9.46 -2.30
CA PHE A 13 28.64 -8.35 -2.51
C PHE A 13 28.74 -7.43 -1.29
N ALA A 14 29.96 -6.99 -0.97
CA ALA A 14 30.24 -6.03 0.08
C ALA A 14 29.93 -4.59 -0.39
N TYR A 15 28.71 -4.11 -0.13
CA TYR A 15 28.36 -2.71 -0.35
C TYR A 15 28.67 -1.89 0.90
N LYS A 16 29.26 -0.70 0.72
CA LYS A 16 29.42 0.30 1.80
C LYS A 16 28.22 1.23 1.93
N PHE A 17 27.39 1.29 0.89
CA PHE A 17 26.26 2.21 0.79
C PHE A 17 25.14 1.56 -0.02
N ILE A 18 23.89 1.68 0.47
CA ILE A 18 22.70 1.17 -0.20
C ILE A 18 21.66 2.30 -0.26
N MET A 19 21.08 2.53 -1.43
CA MET A 19 19.95 3.45 -1.60
C MET A 19 18.77 2.70 -2.19
N LEU A 20 17.66 2.70 -1.45
CA LEU A 20 16.39 2.16 -1.88
C LEU A 20 15.50 3.34 -2.29
N ASN A 21 15.20 3.45 -3.58
CA ASN A 21 14.22 4.39 -4.12
C ASN A 21 12.86 3.71 -4.29
N GLU A 22 11.78 4.48 -4.23
CA GLU A 22 10.40 3.96 -4.29
C GLU A 22 10.10 2.87 -3.26
N ALA A 23 10.62 3.04 -2.03
CA ALA A 23 10.55 2.04 -0.96
C ALA A 23 9.12 1.57 -0.65
N GLY A 24 8.11 2.44 -0.75
CA GLY A 24 6.71 2.04 -0.58
C GLY A 24 6.22 0.99 -1.58
N ILE A 25 6.83 0.90 -2.76
CA ILE A 25 6.52 -0.09 -3.79
C ILE A 25 7.46 -1.30 -3.67
N ILE A 26 8.77 -1.08 -3.67
CA ILE A 26 9.74 -2.18 -3.75
C ILE A 26 9.76 -3.04 -2.49
N LEU A 27 9.44 -2.47 -1.32
CA LEU A 27 9.36 -3.19 -0.05
C LEU A 27 8.03 -3.90 0.18
N ARG A 28 7.06 -3.81 -0.75
CA ARG A 28 5.88 -4.70 -0.73
C ARG A 28 6.29 -6.16 -0.89
N LYS A 29 7.40 -6.41 -1.59
CA LYS A 29 8.06 -7.71 -1.63
C LYS A 29 9.02 -7.81 -0.43
N GLU A 30 8.51 -8.21 0.73
CA GLU A 30 9.29 -8.28 1.97
C GLU A 30 10.55 -9.16 1.85
N TYR A 31 10.55 -10.13 0.92
CA TYR A 31 11.73 -10.94 0.58
C TYR A 31 12.98 -10.09 0.30
N LEU A 32 12.84 -9.00 -0.46
CA LEU A 32 13.97 -8.13 -0.82
C LEU A 32 14.65 -7.58 0.45
N TRP A 33 13.86 -7.20 1.46
CA TRP A 33 14.43 -6.71 2.70
C TRP A 33 15.00 -7.82 3.55
N HIS A 34 14.21 -8.83 3.88
CA HIS A 34 14.58 -9.84 4.88
C HIS A 34 15.67 -10.80 4.41
N ASN A 35 15.70 -11.15 3.11
CA ASN A 35 16.61 -12.15 2.58
C ASN A 35 17.79 -11.55 1.80
N THR A 36 17.70 -10.28 1.38
CA THR A 36 18.77 -9.64 0.61
C THR A 36 19.37 -8.47 1.38
N ILE A 37 18.61 -7.42 1.69
CA ILE A 37 19.18 -6.20 2.32
C ILE A 37 19.62 -6.43 3.77
N GLN A 38 18.76 -7.03 4.60
CA GLN A 38 19.02 -7.21 6.02
C GLN A 38 20.23 -8.14 6.30
N PRO A 39 20.45 -9.25 5.58
CA PRO A 39 21.68 -10.04 5.73
C PRO A 39 22.93 -9.24 5.35
N MET A 40 22.90 -8.45 4.26
CA MET A 40 24.02 -7.58 3.88
C MET A 40 24.34 -6.52 4.95
N MET A 41 23.33 -6.07 5.72
CA MET A 41 23.57 -5.17 6.85
C MET A 41 24.45 -5.81 7.93
N LEU A 42 24.27 -7.11 8.20
CA LEU A 42 25.03 -7.84 9.21
C LEU A 42 26.48 -8.05 8.76
N ASP A 43 26.68 -8.35 7.48
CA ASP A 43 28.00 -8.70 6.96
C ASP A 43 28.91 -7.47 6.78
N PHE A 44 28.35 -6.32 6.41
CA PHE A 44 29.15 -5.18 5.93
C PHE A 44 28.84 -3.84 6.60
N ASN A 45 27.80 -3.76 7.44
CA ASN A 45 27.36 -2.54 8.13
C ASN A 45 27.34 -1.27 7.22
N PRO A 46 26.61 -1.31 6.09
CA PRO A 46 26.54 -0.18 5.15
C PRO A 46 25.68 0.97 5.69
N ASP A 47 25.95 2.17 5.17
CA ASP A 47 25.00 3.28 5.28
C ASP A 47 23.82 3.03 4.33
N ILE A 48 22.60 3.10 4.85
CA ILE A 48 21.39 2.82 4.06
C ILE A 48 20.45 4.02 4.06
N TYR A 49 20.06 4.45 2.87
CA TYR A 49 19.01 5.45 2.65
C TYR A 49 17.79 4.78 2.02
N ILE A 50 16.63 4.96 2.65
CA ILE A 50 15.36 4.36 2.22
C ILE A 50 14.38 5.50 1.97
N GLY A 51 14.05 5.73 0.70
CA GLY A 51 13.19 6.82 0.28
C GLY A 51 12.11 6.36 -0.69
N GLY A 52 10.98 7.08 -0.68
CA GLY A 52 9.86 6.84 -1.59
C GLY A 52 8.55 7.30 -0.96
N THR A 53 7.48 7.21 -1.74
CA THR A 53 6.14 7.58 -1.26
C THR A 53 5.52 6.45 -0.42
N PRO A 54 4.85 6.75 0.70
CA PRO A 54 4.04 5.78 1.43
C PRO A 54 3.03 5.06 0.52
N LYS A 55 2.85 3.75 0.69
CA LYS A 55 1.87 2.95 -0.07
C LYS A 55 1.20 1.94 0.85
N GLY A 56 0.42 2.44 1.80
CA GLY A 56 -0.18 1.65 2.88
C GLY A 56 0.76 1.48 4.09
N LYS A 57 0.28 0.79 5.14
CA LYS A 57 1.08 0.42 6.33
C LYS A 57 1.79 -0.93 6.17
N GLY A 58 2.73 -1.00 5.23
CA GLY A 58 3.56 -2.19 4.98
C GLY A 58 4.95 -2.13 5.64
N LEU A 59 5.90 -2.90 5.13
CA LEU A 59 7.27 -2.93 5.62
C LEU A 59 7.95 -1.54 5.63
N PHE A 60 7.73 -0.70 4.62
CA PHE A 60 8.29 0.66 4.61
C PHE A 60 7.83 1.50 5.83
N HIS A 61 6.57 1.37 6.22
CA HIS A 61 6.04 2.01 7.43
C HIS A 61 6.69 1.44 8.69
N GLN A 62 6.87 0.12 8.77
CA GLN A 62 7.54 -0.52 9.91
C GLN A 62 8.98 -0.05 10.06
N LEU A 63 9.71 0.13 8.96
CA LEU A 63 11.07 0.68 8.96
C LEU A 63 11.10 2.14 9.40
N ALA A 64 10.14 2.96 8.95
CA ALA A 64 9.99 4.34 9.43
C ALA A 64 9.73 4.38 10.95
N ALA A 65 8.83 3.52 11.46
CA ALA A 65 8.49 3.43 12.87
C ALA A 65 9.67 3.01 13.77
N LYS A 66 10.71 2.34 13.21
CA LYS A 66 11.92 2.04 13.99
C LYS A 66 12.64 3.29 14.48
N ALA A 67 12.52 4.42 13.79
CA ALA A 67 13.12 5.67 14.25
C ALA A 67 12.43 6.24 15.51
N GLU A 68 11.20 5.81 15.81
CA GLU A 68 10.47 6.21 17.02
C GLU A 68 10.85 5.36 18.24
N ASP A 69 11.48 4.19 18.03
CA ASP A 69 11.94 3.30 19.11
C ASP A 69 13.24 3.83 19.74
N PRO A 70 13.24 4.22 21.03
CA PRO A 70 14.43 4.73 21.72
C PRO A 70 15.61 3.74 21.76
N LEU A 71 15.34 2.45 21.56
CA LEU A 71 16.35 1.38 21.51
C LEU A 71 17.01 1.26 20.14
N LYS A 72 16.48 1.92 19.10
CA LYS A 72 16.95 1.86 17.70
C LYS A 72 17.63 3.16 17.26
N ARG A 73 18.64 3.58 18.02
CA ARG A 73 19.37 4.86 17.82
C ARG A 73 20.03 5.07 16.45
N ASN A 74 20.19 4.01 15.66
CA ASN A 74 20.80 4.08 14.32
C ASN A 74 19.76 4.36 13.22
N TRP A 75 18.48 4.51 13.57
CA TRP A 75 17.42 4.84 12.63
C TRP A 75 17.02 6.29 12.78
N ALA A 76 16.87 6.96 11.65
CA ALA A 76 16.29 8.28 11.57
C ALA A 76 15.16 8.25 10.52
N PHE A 77 14.08 8.95 10.80
CA PHE A 77 12.96 9.10 9.89
C PHE A 77 12.73 10.58 9.60
N PHE A 78 12.54 10.87 8.33
CA PHE A 78 12.22 12.21 7.83
C PHE A 78 11.01 12.10 6.94
N ARG A 79 10.04 13.00 7.12
CA ARG A 79 8.85 13.10 6.29
C ARG A 79 8.85 14.49 5.65
N PHE A 80 8.73 14.50 4.33
CA PHE A 80 8.61 15.72 3.53
C PHE A 80 7.32 15.64 2.73
N THR A 81 6.59 16.74 2.69
CA THR A 81 5.40 16.94 1.87
C THR A 81 5.78 17.65 0.58
N SER A 82 4.89 17.69 -0.41
CA SER A 82 5.14 18.49 -1.62
C SER A 82 5.26 19.99 -1.31
N PHE A 83 4.71 20.47 -0.19
CA PHE A 83 4.84 21.86 0.25
C PHE A 83 6.24 22.21 0.77
N ASP A 84 7.03 21.21 1.18
CA ASP A 84 8.42 21.41 1.61
C ASP A 84 9.38 21.58 0.42
N ASN A 85 8.89 21.39 -0.81
CA ASN A 85 9.69 21.53 -2.03
C ASN A 85 9.80 23.01 -2.43
N PRO A 86 11.00 23.63 -2.36
CA PRO A 86 11.18 25.06 -2.66
C PRO A 86 10.98 25.41 -4.15
N TYR A 87 10.88 24.41 -5.03
CA TYR A 87 10.72 24.60 -6.47
C TYR A 87 9.26 24.57 -6.93
N LEU A 88 8.32 24.17 -6.06
CA LEU A 88 6.90 24.16 -6.37
C LEU A 88 6.24 25.44 -5.86
N THR A 89 5.42 26.09 -6.70
CA THR A 89 4.68 27.25 -6.23
C THR A 89 3.48 26.79 -5.42
N SER A 90 3.13 27.53 -4.35
CA SER A 90 1.95 27.19 -3.55
C SER A 90 0.68 27.17 -4.39
N LYS A 91 0.58 27.99 -5.45
CA LYS A 91 -0.60 28.02 -6.33
C LYS A 91 -0.79 26.70 -7.07
N GLU A 92 0.24 26.19 -7.73
CA GLU A 92 0.18 24.92 -8.49
C GLU A 92 -0.16 23.73 -7.58
N LEU A 93 0.34 23.74 -6.34
CA LEU A 93 0.02 22.70 -5.36
C LEU A 93 -1.44 22.71 -4.94
N HIS A 94 -2.03 23.88 -4.70
CA HIS A 94 -3.44 23.95 -4.32
C HIS A 94 -4.35 23.51 -5.49
N GLU A 95 -4.04 23.92 -6.71
CA GLU A 95 -4.78 23.48 -7.92
C GLU A 95 -4.71 21.95 -8.07
N LEU A 96 -3.52 21.35 -7.92
CA LEU A 96 -3.37 19.89 -7.97
C LEU A 96 -4.13 19.16 -6.85
N VAL A 97 -4.13 19.73 -5.64
CA VAL A 97 -4.85 19.14 -4.49
C VAL A 97 -6.35 19.10 -4.76
N ASP A 98 -6.92 20.15 -5.36
CA ASP A 98 -8.35 20.21 -5.69
C ASP A 98 -8.76 19.18 -6.76
N ASP A 99 -7.85 18.85 -7.68
CA ASP A 99 -8.11 17.95 -8.82
C ASP A 99 -7.98 16.45 -8.51
N ILE A 100 -7.31 16.08 -7.40
CA ILE A 100 -7.04 14.67 -7.07
C ILE A 100 -7.87 14.17 -5.87
N PRO A 101 -8.22 12.86 -5.81
CA PRO A 101 -8.96 12.32 -4.68
C PRO A 101 -8.22 12.48 -3.34
N GLN A 102 -8.95 12.73 -2.25
CA GLN A 102 -8.39 12.93 -0.90
C GLN A 102 -7.40 11.84 -0.44
N ILE A 103 -7.61 10.58 -0.85
CA ILE A 103 -6.69 9.48 -0.52
C ILE A 103 -5.33 9.66 -1.20
N ILE A 104 -5.34 10.12 -2.46
CA ILE A 104 -4.14 10.43 -3.24
C ILE A 104 -3.49 11.70 -2.69
N GLN A 105 -4.26 12.71 -2.29
CA GLN A 105 -3.72 13.91 -1.62
C GLN A 105 -2.92 13.51 -0.37
N LYS A 106 -3.55 12.76 0.55
CA LYS A 106 -2.91 12.33 1.80
C LYS A 106 -1.63 11.53 1.56
N GLN A 107 -1.62 10.67 0.54
CA GLN A 107 -0.49 9.81 0.25
C GLN A 107 0.62 10.52 -0.54
N GLU A 108 0.31 11.11 -1.69
CA GLU A 108 1.28 11.68 -2.63
C GLU A 108 1.70 13.11 -2.27
N ILE A 109 0.80 13.92 -1.71
CA ILE A 109 1.09 15.32 -1.37
C ILE A 109 1.58 15.43 0.07
N TYR A 110 0.86 14.81 1.01
CA TYR A 110 1.16 14.93 2.44
C TYR A 110 2.08 13.82 2.97
N ALA A 111 2.43 12.81 2.18
CA ALA A 111 3.27 11.69 2.59
C ALA A 111 2.76 10.98 3.86
N GLU A 112 1.45 10.75 3.96
CA GLU A 112 0.83 10.00 5.05
C GLU A 112 0.90 8.48 4.82
N PHE A 113 1.28 7.74 5.85
CA PHE A 113 1.06 6.29 5.90
C PHE A 113 -0.40 6.00 6.22
N LEU A 114 -1.18 5.80 5.17
CA LEU A 114 -2.58 5.42 5.27
C LEU A 114 -2.70 3.93 5.56
N GLU A 115 -3.72 3.53 6.31
CA GLU A 115 -4.09 2.10 6.33
C GLU A 115 -4.43 1.67 4.93
N ASP A 116 -4.13 0.42 4.60
CA ASP A 116 -4.38 -0.11 3.26
C ASP A 116 -5.90 -0.19 3.07
N VAL A 117 -6.51 0.92 2.65
CA VAL A 117 -7.89 0.97 2.23
C VAL A 117 -7.89 0.46 0.79
N SER A 118 -7.62 -0.84 0.63
CA SER A 118 -7.91 -1.60 -0.59
C SER A 118 -9.37 -1.46 -1.03
N ALA A 119 -10.22 -0.91 -0.15
CA ALA A 119 -11.57 -0.53 -0.45
C ALA A 119 -11.61 0.74 -1.32
N VAL A 120 -11.54 0.54 -2.64
CA VAL A 120 -12.08 1.47 -3.65
C VAL A 120 -13.49 1.94 -3.25
N PHE A 121 -14.21 1.09 -2.50
CA PHE A 121 -15.52 1.35 -1.93
C PHE A 121 -15.46 1.72 -0.45
N ARG A 122 -15.89 2.93 -0.11
CA ARG A 122 -16.11 3.34 1.29
C ARG A 122 -17.44 2.77 1.78
N ASN A 123 -17.63 2.75 3.11
CA ASN A 123 -18.93 2.42 3.73
C ASN A 123 -19.47 1.00 3.45
N ILE A 124 -18.60 0.03 3.15
CA ILE A 124 -19.01 -1.36 2.89
C ILE A 124 -19.90 -1.90 4.02
N LYS A 125 -19.51 -1.70 5.29
CA LYS A 125 -20.27 -2.20 6.46
C LYS A 125 -21.71 -1.69 6.51
N THR A 126 -21.98 -0.46 6.06
CA THR A 126 -23.35 0.09 6.01
C THR A 126 -24.12 -0.35 4.77
N CYS A 127 -23.42 -0.75 3.70
CA CYS A 127 -24.02 -1.29 2.49
C CYS A 127 -24.29 -2.80 2.56
N MET A 128 -23.83 -3.49 3.60
CA MET A 128 -24.08 -4.91 3.79
C MET A 128 -25.52 -5.16 4.24
N THR A 129 -26.29 -5.88 3.43
CA THR A 129 -27.61 -6.40 3.83
C THR A 129 -27.43 -7.49 4.90
N PRO A 130 -27.89 -7.28 6.14
CA PRO A 130 -27.77 -8.28 7.18
C PRO A 130 -28.63 -9.51 6.83
N PRO A 131 -28.25 -10.73 7.26
CA PRO A 131 -29.01 -11.94 6.98
C PRO A 131 -30.50 -11.85 7.36
N SER A 132 -30.81 -11.10 8.42
CA SER A 132 -32.19 -10.87 8.90
C SER A 132 -33.05 -10.01 7.97
N LYS A 133 -32.46 -9.30 7.01
CA LYS A 133 -33.17 -8.49 6.01
C LYS A 133 -33.20 -9.14 4.62
N ARG A 134 -32.68 -10.36 4.47
CA ARG A 134 -32.74 -11.08 3.20
C ARG A 134 -34.14 -11.63 3.01
N GLU A 135 -34.74 -11.32 1.87
CA GLU A 135 -36.04 -11.86 1.51
C GLU A 135 -35.92 -13.32 1.06
N ALA A 136 -36.97 -14.10 1.31
CA ALA A 136 -37.08 -15.43 0.72
C ALA A 136 -37.29 -15.31 -0.81
N PRO A 137 -36.83 -16.28 -1.61
CA PRO A 137 -37.10 -16.29 -3.04
C PRO A 137 -38.61 -16.28 -3.29
N GLN A 138 -39.06 -15.38 -4.16
CA GLN A 138 -40.47 -15.16 -4.48
C GLN A 138 -40.85 -16.03 -5.68
N GLU A 139 -41.95 -16.76 -5.54
CA GLU A 139 -42.45 -17.64 -6.60
C GLU A 139 -42.85 -16.84 -7.85
N GLY A 140 -42.48 -17.32 -9.03
CA GLY A 140 -42.75 -16.66 -10.31
C GLY A 140 -41.78 -15.53 -10.70
N LYS A 141 -40.84 -15.13 -9.82
CA LYS A 141 -39.76 -14.19 -10.19
C LYS A 141 -38.60 -14.90 -10.89
N ARG A 142 -37.94 -14.16 -11.80
CA ARG A 142 -36.68 -14.58 -12.42
C ARG A 142 -35.51 -13.99 -11.65
N TYR A 143 -34.48 -14.80 -11.46
CA TYR A 143 -33.26 -14.44 -10.75
C TYR A 143 -32.05 -14.65 -11.66
N TYR A 144 -31.06 -13.77 -11.52
CA TYR A 144 -29.82 -13.77 -12.28
C TYR A 144 -28.65 -13.95 -11.32
N ALA A 145 -27.73 -14.84 -11.67
CA ALA A 145 -26.56 -15.16 -10.86
C ALA A 145 -25.27 -14.76 -11.59
N GLY A 146 -24.44 -13.97 -10.94
CA GLY A 146 -23.06 -13.70 -11.34
C GLY A 146 -22.10 -14.48 -10.44
N LEU A 147 -21.26 -15.31 -11.04
CA LEU A 147 -20.28 -16.13 -10.32
C LEU A 147 -18.87 -15.72 -10.74
N ASP A 148 -18.09 -15.26 -9.77
CA ASP A 148 -16.65 -15.00 -9.92
C ASP A 148 -15.87 -16.12 -9.23
N LEU A 149 -15.16 -16.93 -10.02
CA LEU A 149 -14.46 -18.12 -9.53
C LEU A 149 -13.01 -17.78 -9.19
N ALA A 150 -12.63 -18.01 -7.93
CA ALA A 150 -11.23 -17.93 -7.53
C ALA A 150 -10.46 -19.19 -7.93
N ARG A 151 -9.23 -19.01 -8.45
CA ARG A 151 -8.45 -20.09 -9.06
C ARG A 151 -7.31 -20.65 -8.21
N LEU A 152 -6.71 -19.85 -7.32
CA LEU A 152 -5.51 -20.29 -6.58
C LEU A 152 -5.43 -19.79 -5.12
N VAL A 153 -5.78 -18.53 -4.81
CA VAL A 153 -5.58 -17.95 -3.45
C VAL A 153 -6.68 -16.94 -3.04
N ASP A 154 -7.80 -16.89 -3.75
CA ASP A 154 -8.90 -15.93 -3.50
C ASP A 154 -10.22 -16.63 -3.15
N PHE A 155 -11.23 -15.84 -2.79
CA PHE A 155 -12.59 -16.32 -2.52
C PHE A 155 -13.44 -16.33 -3.80
N THR A 156 -14.18 -17.42 -4.03
CA THR A 156 -15.25 -17.45 -5.03
C THR A 156 -16.44 -16.63 -4.54
N VAL A 157 -16.94 -15.71 -5.37
CA VAL A 157 -18.05 -14.81 -5.03
C VAL A 157 -19.26 -15.13 -5.91
N LEU A 158 -20.42 -15.33 -5.28
CA LEU A 158 -21.71 -15.49 -5.96
C LEU A 158 -22.63 -14.31 -5.59
N THR A 159 -23.16 -13.64 -6.61
CA THR A 159 -24.17 -12.58 -6.48
C THR A 159 -25.45 -13.04 -7.16
N ILE A 160 -26.59 -12.94 -6.49
CA ILE A 160 -27.91 -13.24 -7.05
C ILE A 160 -28.74 -11.95 -7.00
N LEU A 161 -29.41 -11.60 -8.09
CA LEU A 161 -30.29 -10.44 -8.19
C LEU A 161 -31.64 -10.85 -8.81
N ASP A 162 -32.73 -10.20 -8.41
CA ASP A 162 -34.01 -10.28 -9.14
C ASP A 162 -33.99 -9.43 -10.42
N GLY A 163 -35.06 -9.53 -11.23
CA GLY A 163 -35.18 -8.78 -12.48
C GLY A 163 -35.21 -7.25 -12.33
N ASP A 164 -35.43 -6.76 -11.11
CA ASP A 164 -35.44 -5.32 -10.76
C ASP A 164 -34.09 -4.87 -10.17
N GLY A 165 -33.13 -5.79 -10.03
CA GLY A 165 -31.78 -5.51 -9.51
C GLY A 165 -31.65 -5.59 -7.99
N ASN A 166 -32.63 -6.18 -7.29
CA ASN A 166 -32.57 -6.38 -5.83
C ASN A 166 -31.82 -7.67 -5.49
N GLN A 167 -30.95 -7.60 -4.46
CA GLN A 167 -30.15 -8.73 -3.95
C GLN A 167 -30.85 -9.49 -2.83
#